data_AF-A0A0A8JKF4-F1
#
_entry.id   AF-A0A0A8JKF4-F1
#
_cell.length_a   1.000
_cell.length_b   1.000
_cell.length_c   1.000
_cell.angle_alpha   90.00
_cell.angle_beta   90.00
_cell.angle_gamma   90.00
#
_symmetry.space_group_name_H-M   'P 1'
#
loop_
_entity.id
_entity.type
_entity.pdbx_description
1 polymer ?
#
loop_
_entity_poly.entity_id
_entity_poly.type
_entity_poly.pdbx_seq_one_letter_code
_entity_poly.pdbx_strand_id
1 'polypeptide(L)' 'MKELTMESKEFKRVLHNLHLENMTLHTALQKRVLELINSGVPITSAVIQEALDREKI' A
#
# COMPACT_ATOMS: atom_id res chain seq x y z
N MET A 1 -6.57 5.19 -14.91
CA MET A 1 -7.23 5.05 -13.59
C MET A 1 -7.10 6.37 -12.87
N LYS A 2 -8.05 6.77 -12.01
CA LYS A 2 -7.88 7.99 -11.20
C LYS A 2 -6.78 7.75 -10.18
N GLU A 3 -5.88 8.72 -10.02
CA GLU A 3 -4.87 8.68 -8.95
C GLU A 3 -5.57 8.65 -7.60
N LEU A 4 -5.23 7.65 -6.78
CA LEU A 4 -5.69 7.55 -5.41
C LEU A 4 -4.92 8.55 -4.54
N THR A 5 -5.58 9.02 -3.50
CA THR A 5 -4.98 9.83 -2.44
C THR A 5 -5.04 9.06 -1.11
N MET A 6 -4.25 9.51 -0.12
CA MET A 6 -4.31 8.97 1.24
C MET A 6 -5.72 8.98 1.84
N GLU A 7 -6.54 9.95 1.41
CA GLU A 7 -7.92 10.12 1.88
C GLU A 7 -8.96 9.33 1.08
N SER A 8 -8.57 8.76 -0.05
CA SER A 8 -9.47 8.00 -0.91
C SER A 8 -10.02 6.76 -0.20
N LYS A 9 -11.30 6.47 -0.45
CA LYS A 9 -11.97 5.31 0.14
C LYS A 9 -11.30 4.01 -0.29
N GLU A 10 -10.83 3.97 -1.53
CA GLU A 10 -10.10 2.86 -2.13
C GLU A 10 -8.78 2.61 -1.41
N PHE A 11 -7.98 3.66 -1.15
CA PHE A 11 -6.72 3.52 -0.44
C PHE A 11 -6.93 3.09 1.02
N LYS A 12 -7.92 3.68 1.71
CA LYS A 12 -8.30 3.27 3.06
C LYS A 12 -8.71 1.81 3.13
N ARG A 13 -9.38 1.29 2.08
CA ARG A 13 -9.73 -0.13 1.98
C ARG A 13 -8.49 -1.01 1.82
N VAL A 14 -7.51 -0.59 1.03
CA VAL A 14 -6.22 -1.29 0.91
C VAL A 14 -5.51 -1.35 2.26
N LEU A 15 -5.41 -0.23 2.98
CA LEU A 15 -4.82 -0.20 4.32
C LEU A 15 -5.56 -1.10 5.32
N HIS A 16 -6.89 -1.12 5.26
CA HIS A 16 -7.69 -1.99 6.11
C HIS A 16 -7.42 -3.48 5.83
N ASN A 17 -7.36 -3.87 4.55
CA ASN A 17 -7.05 -5.26 4.18
C ASN A 17 -5.66 -5.68 4.64
N LEU A 18 -4.66 -4.81 4.49
CA LEU A 18 -3.31 -5.06 4.98
C LEU A 18 -3.29 -5.21 6.50
N HIS A 19 -4.04 -4.38 7.22
CA HIS A 19 -4.18 -4.52 8.66
C HIS A 19 -4.80 -5.87 9.07
N LEU A 20 -5.81 -6.36 8.33
CA LEU A 20 -6.40 -7.70 8.55
C LEU A 20 -5.39 -8.83 8.30
N GLU A 21 -4.39 -8.60 7.43
CA GLU A 21 -3.26 -9.51 7.19
C GLU A 21 -2.09 -9.31 8.18
N ASN A 22 -2.31 -8.62 9.31
CA ASN A 22 -1.29 -8.23 10.30
C ASN A 22 -0.17 -7.31 9.77
N MET A 23 -0.37 -6.68 8.61
CA MET A 23 0.55 -5.73 8.02
C MET A 23 0.14 -4.29 8.36
N THR A 24 0.57 -3.81 9.51
CA THR A 24 0.35 -2.40 9.90
C THR A 24 1.45 -1.52 9.31
N LEU A 25 1.09 -0.62 8.41
CA LEU A 25 2.03 0.27 7.74
C LEU A 25 2.16 1.62 8.44
N HIS A 26 3.38 2.05 8.72
CA HIS A 26 3.68 3.43 9.14
C HIS A 26 3.45 4.43 7.99
N THR A 27 3.21 5.70 8.31
CA THR A 27 2.85 6.74 7.33
C THR A 27 3.81 6.87 6.15
N ALA A 28 5.11 6.64 6.36
CA ALA A 28 6.11 6.64 5.28
C ALA A 28 5.86 5.50 4.27
N LEU A 29 5.58 4.30 4.77
CA LEU A 29 5.26 3.12 3.96
C LEU A 29 3.91 3.26 3.26
N GLN A 30 2.93 3.91 3.89
CA GLN A 30 1.64 4.18 3.26
C GLN A 30 1.77 5.06 2.01
N LYS A 31 2.60 6.11 2.05
CA LYS A 31 2.89 6.94 0.85
C LYS A 31 3.51 6.13 -0.28
N ARG A 32 4.41 5.21 0.07
CA ARG A 32 5.07 4.34 -0.90
C ARG A 32 4.10 3.35 -1.53
N VAL A 33 3.24 2.74 -0.72
CA VAL A 33 2.17 1.88 -1.23
C VAL A 33 1.28 2.69 -2.16
N LEU A 34 0.89 3.92 -1.80
CA LEU A 34 0.08 4.80 -2.66
C LEU A 34 0.74 5.06 -4.03
N GLU A 35 2.05 5.31 -4.06
CA GLU A 35 2.82 5.43 -5.31
C GLU A 35 2.75 4.14 -6.15
N LEU A 36 2.90 2.98 -5.51
CA LEU A 36 2.78 1.68 -6.17
C LEU A 36 1.38 1.45 -6.76
N ILE A 37 0.32 1.81 -6.02
CA ILE A 37 -1.06 1.73 -6.54
C ILE A 37 -1.21 2.62 -7.78
N ASN A 38 -0.77 3.86 -7.69
CA ASN A 38 -0.93 4.85 -8.75
C ASN A 38 -0.08 4.51 -9.98
N SER A 39 1.02 3.78 -9.81
CA SER A 39 1.81 3.24 -10.93
C SER A 39 1.10 2.11 -11.71
N GLY A 40 -0.07 1.65 -11.25
CA GLY A 40 -0.85 0.62 -11.92
C GLY A 40 -0.38 -0.81 -11.66
N VAL A 41 0.53 -0.99 -10.69
CA VAL A 41 0.98 -2.32 -10.27
C VAL A 41 -0.16 -3.02 -9.51
N PRO A 42 -0.42 -4.31 -9.77
CA PRO A 42 -1.39 -5.08 -9.00
C PRO A 42 -1.00 -5.11 -7.53
N ILE A 43 -1.87 -4.58 -6.67
CA ILE A 43 -1.63 -4.56 -5.24
C ILE A 43 -2.04 -5.90 -4.66
N THR A 44 -1.07 -6.79 -4.53
CA THR A 44 -1.20 -7.97 -3.70
C THR A 44 -0.37 -7.78 -2.43
N SER A 45 -0.73 -8.49 -1.36
CA SER A 45 0.07 -8.46 -0.14
C SER A 45 1.50 -8.93 -0.39
N ALA A 46 1.72 -9.87 -1.32
CA ALA A 46 3.05 -10.28 -1.76
C ALA A 46 3.86 -9.14 -2.38
N VAL A 47 3.27 -8.32 -3.26
CA VAL A 47 3.96 -7.17 -3.88
C VAL A 47 4.29 -6.10 -2.84
N ILE A 48 3.38 -5.87 -1.88
CA ILE A 48 3.65 -4.94 -0.78
C ILE A 48 4.74 -5.49 0.13
N GLN A 49 4.69 -6.77 0.53
CA GLN A 49 5.75 -7.41 1.30
C GLN A 49 7.09 -7.32 0.60
N GLU A 50 7.16 -7.63 -0.70
CA GLU A 50 8.39 -7.55 -1.46
C GLU A 50 8.93 -6.11 -1.54
N ALA A 51 8.05 -5.11 -1.68
CA ALA A 51 8.44 -3.71 -1.66
C ALA A 51 8.98 -3.27 -0.29
N LEU A 52 8.39 -3.76 0.81
CA LEU A 52 8.85 -3.51 2.18
C LEU A 52 10.20 -4.19 2.46
N ASP A 53 10.33 -5.46 2.08
CA ASP A 53 11.55 -6.25 2.27
C ASP A 53 12.74 -5.68 1.48
N ARG A 54 12.48 -5.18 0.26
CA ARG A 54 13.50 -4.54 -0.58
C ARG A 54 13.97 -3.20 -0.02
N GLU A 55 13.13 -2.47 0.69
CA GLU A 55 13.49 -1.17 1.28
C GLU A 55 14.22 -1.29 2.63
N LYS A 56 14.44 -2.50 3.17
CA LYS A 56 15.19 -2.75 4.42
C LYS A 56 14.90 -1.72 5.51
N ILE A 57 13.72 -1.83 6.13
CA ILE A 57 13.49 -1.33 7.49
C ILE A 57 13.40 -2.53 8.42
#